data_AF-A0A0B1TD30-F1
#
_entry.id   AF-A0A0B1TD30-F1
#
_cell.length_a   1.000
_cell.length_b   1.000
_cell.length_c   1.000
_cell.angle_alpha   90.00
_cell.angle_beta   90.00
_cell.angle_gamma   90.00
#
_symmetry.space_group_name_H-M   'P 1'
#
loop_
_entity.id
_entity.type
_entity.pdbx_description
1 polymer ?
#
loop_
_entity_poly.entity_id
_entity_poly.type
_entity_poly.pdbx_seq_one_letter_code
_entity_poly.pdbx_strand_id
1 'polypeptide(L)'
;MMHQDLKRQFEFTSFKNRYSDAILARLNTLENELSSLRDMLAGKTSAVTSKTFPEVRFRNEETRKRILVTGGAGFVGSHLVDKLMRDGHEVIDQIYHLASPASPPHYMYNPVKTIKTNTLGTINMLGLAKRVKATMLLASTSEVYGDPEVHPQPESYWGHVNTIGPRSCYDEGKRVAESLMVAYNKQERVSIRIARIFNTFGPRMHMNDGRVVSNFIIQALQGKPITVGEFIPYCVYFFLHEIHQISCWLCIGF
;
A
#
# COMPACT_ATOMS: atom_id res chain seq x y z
N MET A 1 -91.03 14.41 -12.86
CA MET A 1 -89.97 14.56 -13.88
C MET A 1 -88.95 15.63 -13.48
N MET A 2 -88.37 15.55 -12.28
CA MET A 2 -87.30 16.48 -11.84
C MET A 2 -86.46 15.94 -10.65
N HIS A 3 -86.53 14.63 -10.36
CA HIS A 3 -85.92 14.05 -9.15
C HIS A 3 -84.85 12.98 -9.44
N GLN A 4 -84.70 12.53 -10.68
CA GLN A 4 -83.68 11.53 -11.09
C GLN A 4 -82.42 12.15 -11.71
N ASP A 5 -82.51 13.36 -12.30
CA ASP A 5 -81.35 14.00 -12.96
C ASP A 5 -80.35 14.65 -11.98
N LEU A 6 -80.83 15.16 -10.84
CA LEU A 6 -79.97 15.74 -9.79
C LEU A 6 -79.07 14.69 -9.11
N LYS A 7 -79.54 13.44 -8.95
CA LYS A 7 -78.72 12.36 -8.37
C LYS A 7 -77.57 11.94 -9.28
N ARG A 8 -77.81 11.89 -10.60
CA ARG A 8 -76.76 11.55 -11.59
C ARG A 8 -75.67 12.60 -11.69
N GLN A 9 -76.01 13.89 -11.63
CA GLN A 9 -75.00 14.96 -11.62
C GLN A 9 -74.21 15.01 -10.30
N PHE A 10 -74.83 14.75 -9.15
CA PHE A 10 -74.11 14.67 -7.87
C PHE A 10 -73.15 13.48 -7.80
N GLU A 11 -73.54 12.31 -8.31
CA GLU A 11 -72.66 11.13 -8.38
C GLU A 11 -71.46 11.36 -9.32
N PHE A 12 -71.67 11.99 -10.48
CA PHE A 12 -70.57 12.27 -11.43
C PHE A 12 -69.55 13.29 -10.89
N THR A 13 -70.03 14.31 -10.17
CA THR A 13 -69.16 15.34 -9.56
C THR A 13 -68.40 14.78 -8.36
N SER A 14 -69.05 13.92 -7.55
CA SER A 14 -68.40 13.18 -6.45
C SER A 14 -67.32 12.22 -6.95
N PHE A 15 -67.55 11.57 -8.10
CA PHE A 15 -66.64 10.60 -8.67
C PHE A 15 -65.38 11.28 -9.26
N LYS A 16 -65.53 12.39 -9.99
CA LYS A 16 -64.39 13.16 -10.52
C LYS A 16 -63.48 13.70 -9.40
N ASN A 17 -64.05 14.19 -8.30
CA ASN A 17 -63.27 14.68 -7.16
C ASN A 17 -62.49 13.55 -6.48
N ARG A 18 -63.09 12.36 -6.29
CA ARG A 18 -62.38 11.22 -5.70
C ARG A 18 -61.19 10.73 -6.53
N TYR A 19 -61.28 10.76 -7.86
CA TYR A 19 -60.14 10.41 -8.72
C TYR A 19 -59.04 11.47 -8.65
N SER A 20 -59.41 12.75 -8.59
CA SER A 20 -58.44 13.84 -8.43
C SER A 20 -57.71 13.75 -7.09
N ASP A 21 -58.43 13.47 -6.01
CA ASP A 21 -57.85 13.36 -4.66
C ASP A 21 -56.94 12.13 -4.53
N ALA A 22 -57.32 11.00 -5.13
CA ALA A 22 -56.49 9.79 -5.15
C ALA A 22 -55.20 9.99 -5.97
N ILE A 23 -55.27 10.71 -7.11
CA ILE A 23 -54.11 11.05 -7.92
C ILE A 23 -53.20 12.03 -7.18
N LEU A 24 -53.76 13.07 -6.55
CA LEU A 24 -53.01 14.04 -5.74
C LEU A 24 -52.33 13.38 -4.55
N ALA A 25 -53.01 12.46 -3.86
CA ALA A 25 -52.40 11.67 -2.78
C ALA A 25 -51.23 10.82 -3.29
N ARG A 26 -51.36 10.21 -4.48
CA ARG A 26 -50.28 9.43 -5.10
C ARG A 26 -49.09 10.30 -5.51
N LEU A 27 -49.35 11.49 -6.06
CA LEU A 27 -48.31 12.46 -6.41
C LEU A 27 -47.55 12.94 -5.18
N ASN A 28 -48.25 13.31 -4.11
CA ASN A 28 -47.61 13.71 -2.86
C ASN A 28 -46.77 12.57 -2.24
N THR A 29 -47.24 11.32 -2.36
CA THR A 29 -46.48 10.15 -1.89
C THR A 29 -45.20 9.97 -2.71
N LEU A 30 -45.28 10.09 -4.04
CA LEU A 30 -44.13 10.01 -4.93
C LEU A 30 -43.13 11.16 -4.71
N GLU A 31 -43.61 12.37 -4.45
CA GLU A 31 -42.75 13.51 -4.12
C GLU A 31 -42.00 13.30 -2.81
N ASN A 32 -42.67 12.74 -1.79
CA ASN A 32 -42.03 12.39 -0.52
C ASN A 32 -41.00 11.25 -0.68
N GLU A 33 -41.31 10.23 -1.48
CA GLU A 33 -40.36 9.14 -1.81
C GLU A 33 -39.13 9.69 -2.55
N LEU A 34 -39.34 10.56 -3.54
CA LEU A 34 -38.26 11.23 -4.27
C LEU A 34 -37.41 12.13 -3.38
N SER A 35 -38.02 12.83 -2.41
CA SER A 35 -37.28 13.63 -1.43
C SER A 35 -36.41 12.74 -0.55
N SER A 36 -36.94 11.62 -0.05
CA SER A 36 -36.15 10.69 0.77
C SER A 36 -34.99 10.05 -0.02
N LEU A 37 -35.21 9.73 -1.30
CA LEU A 37 -34.18 9.20 -2.18
C LEU A 37 -33.10 10.24 -2.47
N ARG A 38 -33.46 11.52 -2.64
CA ARG A 38 -32.50 12.63 -2.76
C ARG A 38 -31.67 12.80 -1.50
N ASP A 39 -32.27 12.72 -0.33
CA ASP A 39 -31.55 12.80 0.95
C ASP A 39 -30.62 11.59 1.16
N MET A 40 -31.06 10.38 0.79
CA MET A 40 -30.20 9.19 0.79
C MET A 40 -29.05 9.30 -0.22
N LEU A 41 -29.28 9.91 -1.39
CA LEU A 41 -28.24 10.17 -2.38
C LEU A 41 -27.24 11.22 -1.88
N ALA A 42 -27.73 12.30 -1.23
CA ALA A 42 -26.91 13.34 -0.62
C ALA A 42 -26.06 12.80 0.56
N GLY A 43 -26.62 11.87 1.34
CA GLY A 43 -25.88 11.15 2.38
C GLY A 43 -24.79 10.22 1.80
N LYS A 44 -25.05 9.61 0.64
CA LYS A 44 -24.09 8.72 -0.04
C LYS A 44 -23.01 9.47 -0.83
N THR A 45 -23.29 10.66 -1.36
CA THR A 45 -22.25 11.51 -2.01
C THR A 45 -21.23 12.02 -1.01
N SER A 46 -21.61 12.18 0.27
CA SER A 46 -20.67 12.51 1.35
C SER A 46 -19.71 11.36 1.72
N ALA A 47 -20.07 10.12 1.38
CA ALA A 47 -19.21 8.93 1.53
C ALA A 47 -18.29 8.69 0.32
N VAL A 48 -18.48 9.45 -0.77
CA VAL A 48 -17.41 9.67 -1.76
C VAL A 48 -16.57 10.81 -1.20
N THR A 49 -15.81 10.52 -0.13
CA THR A 49 -14.69 11.38 0.24
C THR A 49 -13.89 11.61 -1.04
N SER A 50 -13.81 12.85 -1.52
CA SER A 50 -12.81 13.21 -2.50
C SER A 50 -11.51 12.66 -1.94
N LYS A 51 -10.89 11.72 -2.64
CA LYS A 51 -9.53 11.34 -2.28
C LYS A 51 -8.73 12.61 -2.55
N THR A 52 -8.47 13.38 -1.50
CA THR A 52 -7.63 14.57 -1.57
C THR A 52 -6.22 14.07 -1.82
N PHE A 53 -5.89 13.86 -3.10
CA PHE A 53 -4.53 13.57 -3.48
C PHE A 53 -3.69 14.82 -3.18
N PRO A 54 -2.49 14.66 -2.60
CA PRO A 54 -1.61 15.80 -2.34
C PRO A 54 -1.32 16.53 -3.65
N GLU A 55 -1.16 17.86 -3.60
CA GLU A 55 -0.76 18.63 -4.78
C GLU A 55 0.55 18.08 -5.36
N VAL A 56 0.50 17.70 -6.62
CA VAL A 56 1.60 17.12 -7.38
C VAL A 56 2.26 18.26 -8.14
N ARG A 57 3.55 18.52 -7.90
CA ARG A 57 4.30 19.48 -8.73
C ARG A 57 4.49 18.86 -10.12
N PHE A 58 4.26 19.59 -11.20
CA PHE A 58 4.58 19.08 -12.53
C PHE A 58 5.98 19.54 -12.93
N ARG A 59 6.88 18.59 -13.23
CA ARG A 59 8.20 18.87 -13.80
C ARG A 59 8.16 18.78 -15.33
N ASN A 60 8.96 19.60 -16.00
CA ASN A 60 9.17 19.52 -17.45
C ASN A 60 9.65 18.11 -17.85
N GLU A 61 9.24 17.62 -19.02
CA GLU A 61 9.52 16.25 -19.50
C GLU A 61 11.01 15.90 -19.50
N GLU A 62 11.90 16.88 -19.76
CA GLU A 62 13.35 16.70 -19.74
C GLU A 62 13.93 16.43 -18.33
N THR A 63 13.26 16.91 -17.28
CA THR A 63 13.69 16.77 -15.87
C THR A 63 12.87 15.74 -15.09
N ARG A 64 11.77 15.25 -15.69
CA ARG A 64 10.86 14.28 -15.11
C ARG A 64 11.38 12.86 -15.37
N LYS A 65 11.84 12.18 -14.33
CA LYS A 65 12.09 10.73 -14.36
C LYS A 65 10.75 10.00 -14.30
N ARG A 66 10.60 8.88 -15.03
CA ARG A 66 9.51 7.93 -14.75
C ARG A 66 10.06 6.84 -13.79
N ILE A 67 9.29 6.40 -12.81
CA ILE A 67 9.74 5.52 -11.70
C ILE A 67 8.78 4.34 -11.43
N LEU A 68 9.08 3.09 -11.82
CA LEU A 68 8.24 1.93 -11.50
C LEU A 68 8.41 1.41 -10.06
N VAL A 69 7.47 1.68 -9.16
CA VAL A 69 7.51 1.12 -7.80
C VAL A 69 6.75 -0.21 -7.72
N THR A 70 7.47 -1.34 -7.62
CA THR A 70 6.82 -2.64 -7.33
C THR A 70 6.61 -2.79 -5.82
N GLY A 71 5.41 -3.21 -5.41
CA GLY A 71 5.01 -3.14 -3.99
C GLY A 71 4.72 -1.72 -3.51
N GLY A 72 4.43 -0.78 -4.42
CA GLY A 72 4.09 0.61 -4.12
C GLY A 72 2.85 0.82 -3.24
N ALA A 73 1.99 -0.18 -3.08
CA ALA A 73 0.87 -0.13 -2.12
C ALA A 73 1.26 -0.58 -0.70
N GLY A 74 2.49 -1.06 -0.48
CA GLY A 74 2.98 -1.50 0.83
C GLY A 74 3.32 -0.35 1.77
N PHE A 75 3.74 -0.68 3.00
CA PHE A 75 4.09 0.30 4.03
C PHE A 75 5.15 1.31 3.55
N VAL A 76 6.33 0.84 3.14
CA VAL A 76 7.41 1.69 2.60
C VAL A 76 7.05 2.22 1.21
N GLY A 77 6.44 1.38 0.37
CA GLY A 77 6.13 1.72 -1.02
C GLY A 77 5.15 2.88 -1.15
N SER A 78 4.11 2.94 -0.31
CA SER A 78 3.06 3.96 -0.41
C SER A 78 3.58 5.35 -0.11
N HIS A 79 4.47 5.48 0.87
CA HIS A 79 5.08 6.75 1.20
C HIS A 79 6.15 7.18 0.20
N LEU A 80 6.88 6.21 -0.39
CA LEU A 80 7.80 6.50 -1.49
C LEU A 80 7.02 7.06 -2.69
N VAL A 81 5.89 6.44 -3.05
CA VAL A 81 5.01 6.94 -4.12
C VAL A 81 4.50 8.34 -3.80
N ASP A 82 4.01 8.60 -2.59
CA ASP A 82 3.56 9.94 -2.17
C ASP A 82 4.66 11.00 -2.36
N LYS A 83 5.90 10.68 -2.00
CA LYS A 83 7.04 11.58 -2.15
C LYS A 83 7.40 11.82 -3.61
N LEU A 84 7.53 10.75 -4.40
CA LEU A 84 7.87 10.84 -5.82
C LEU A 84 6.82 11.64 -6.61
N MET A 85 5.54 11.49 -6.24
CA MET A 85 4.45 12.29 -6.80
C MET A 85 4.58 13.76 -6.39
N ARG A 86 4.82 14.09 -5.12
CA ARG A 86 5.04 15.49 -4.68
C ARG A 86 6.24 16.15 -5.36
N ASP A 87 7.29 15.38 -5.63
CA ASP A 87 8.51 15.84 -6.30
C ASP A 87 8.33 16.04 -7.82
N GLY A 88 7.20 15.55 -8.36
CA GLY A 88 6.77 15.73 -9.74
C GLY A 88 7.30 14.72 -10.74
N HIS A 89 7.68 13.55 -10.24
CA HIS A 89 8.09 12.42 -11.07
C HIS A 89 6.89 11.58 -11.49
N GLU A 90 6.98 11.01 -12.69
CA GLU A 90 5.99 10.03 -13.15
C GLU A 90 6.39 8.65 -12.63
N VAL A 91 5.48 7.70 -12.45
CA VAL A 91 5.77 6.42 -11.79
C VAL A 91 5.82 5.28 -12.83
N ILE A 92 6.84 5.21 -13.72
CA ILE A 92 6.93 4.22 -14.82
C ILE A 92 8.33 3.58 -15.15
N ASP A 93 9.53 4.13 -14.88
CA ASP A 93 10.86 3.55 -15.33
C ASP A 93 11.83 2.99 -14.26
N GLN A 94 12.10 3.64 -13.11
CA GLN A 94 13.00 3.10 -12.06
C GLN A 94 12.33 2.02 -11.20
N ILE A 95 12.86 0.79 -11.20
CA ILE A 95 12.25 -0.33 -10.48
C ILE A 95 12.67 -0.35 -9.01
N TYR A 96 11.73 -0.03 -8.12
CA TYR A 96 11.88 -0.31 -6.68
C TYR A 96 11.29 -1.67 -6.37
N HIS A 97 12.13 -2.65 -6.00
CA HIS A 97 11.66 -3.98 -5.63
C HIS A 97 11.33 -4.09 -4.14
N LEU A 98 10.16 -3.59 -3.75
CA LEU A 98 9.63 -3.67 -2.37
C LEU A 98 8.65 -4.83 -2.18
N ALA A 99 8.36 -5.59 -3.24
CA ALA A 99 7.42 -6.71 -3.20
C ALA A 99 8.04 -7.93 -2.49
N SER A 100 8.02 -7.93 -1.16
CA SER A 100 8.24 -9.11 -0.33
C SER A 100 7.42 -8.97 0.95
N PRO A 101 6.79 -10.04 1.46
CA PRO A 101 6.27 -10.00 2.82
C PRO A 101 7.45 -9.73 3.76
N ALA A 102 7.34 -8.70 4.61
CA ALA A 102 8.44 -8.19 5.41
C ALA A 102 8.31 -8.49 6.91
N SER A 103 7.12 -8.91 7.35
CA SER A 103 6.90 -9.29 8.75
C SER A 103 7.02 -10.79 8.97
N PRO A 104 7.64 -11.23 10.10
CA PRO A 104 7.83 -12.64 10.38
C PRO A 104 6.58 -13.50 10.28
N PRO A 105 5.43 -13.11 10.85
CA PRO A 105 4.22 -13.93 10.74
C PRO A 105 3.74 -14.10 9.29
N HIS A 106 3.92 -13.07 8.45
CA HIS A 106 3.39 -13.08 7.08
C HIS A 106 4.30 -13.82 6.09
N TYR A 107 5.62 -13.70 6.19
CA TYR A 107 6.51 -14.44 5.28
C TYR A 107 6.63 -15.92 5.67
N MET A 108 6.49 -16.27 6.95
CA MET A 108 6.49 -17.67 7.42
C MET A 108 5.17 -18.40 7.11
N TYR A 109 4.05 -17.68 6.94
CA TYR A 109 2.76 -18.29 6.62
C TYR A 109 2.77 -19.06 5.29
N ASN A 110 3.50 -18.55 4.28
CA ASN A 110 3.64 -19.22 3.00
C ASN A 110 5.08 -19.09 2.47
N PRO A 111 6.01 -19.96 2.93
CA PRO A 111 7.43 -19.84 2.61
C PRO A 111 7.71 -20.02 1.11
N VAL A 112 6.95 -20.89 0.43
CA VAL A 112 7.09 -21.11 -1.02
C VAL A 112 6.75 -19.84 -1.80
N LYS A 113 5.69 -19.14 -1.41
CA LYS A 113 5.31 -17.87 -2.04
C LYS A 113 6.36 -16.79 -1.77
N THR A 114 6.90 -16.73 -0.56
CA THR A 114 7.99 -15.79 -0.20
C THR A 114 9.22 -16.01 -1.08
N ILE A 115 9.67 -17.26 -1.22
CA ILE A 115 10.84 -17.60 -2.05
C ILE A 115 10.56 -17.26 -3.51
N LYS A 116 9.42 -17.67 -4.07
CA LYS A 116 9.04 -17.36 -5.47
C LYS A 116 9.00 -15.86 -5.72
N THR A 117 8.48 -15.09 -4.78
CA THR A 117 8.38 -13.63 -4.93
C THR A 117 9.77 -13.00 -4.96
N ASN A 118 10.65 -13.35 -4.02
CA ASN A 118 12.00 -12.79 -3.96
C ASN A 118 12.91 -13.27 -5.12
N THR A 119 12.74 -14.50 -5.59
CA THR A 119 13.54 -15.05 -6.70
C THR A 119 12.98 -14.64 -8.07
N LEU A 120 11.80 -15.16 -8.44
CA LEU A 120 11.19 -14.92 -9.76
C LEU A 120 10.82 -13.45 -9.95
N GLY A 121 10.38 -12.77 -8.88
CA GLY A 121 10.10 -11.34 -8.92
C GLY A 121 11.36 -10.54 -9.28
N THR A 122 12.48 -10.84 -8.62
CA THR A 122 13.77 -10.18 -8.91
C THR A 122 14.25 -10.48 -10.32
N ILE A 123 14.16 -11.73 -10.80
CA ILE A 123 14.55 -12.10 -12.17
C ILE A 123 13.72 -11.33 -13.20
N ASN A 124 12.40 -11.29 -13.03
CA ASN A 124 11.51 -10.58 -13.96
C ASN A 124 11.82 -9.08 -14.00
N MET A 125 12.07 -8.47 -12.83
CA MET A 125 12.39 -7.06 -12.74
C MET A 125 13.78 -6.74 -13.31
N LEU A 126 14.77 -7.57 -13.07
CA LEU A 126 16.10 -7.45 -13.69
C LEU A 126 16.03 -7.62 -15.21
N GLY A 127 15.23 -8.58 -15.70
CA GLY A 127 14.97 -8.78 -17.12
C GLY A 127 14.30 -7.56 -17.77
N LEU A 128 13.35 -6.93 -17.07
CA LEU A 128 12.75 -5.66 -17.51
C LEU A 128 13.79 -4.53 -17.50
N ALA A 129 14.51 -4.34 -16.40
CA ALA A 129 15.53 -3.31 -16.26
C ALA A 129 16.60 -3.40 -17.35
N LYS A 130 17.02 -4.62 -17.72
CA LYS A 130 17.91 -4.87 -18.87
C LYS A 130 17.30 -4.35 -20.18
N ARG A 131 16.05 -4.69 -20.48
CA ARG A 131 15.38 -4.32 -21.75
C ARG A 131 15.20 -2.81 -21.89
N VAL A 132 14.82 -2.13 -20.81
CA VAL A 132 14.55 -0.69 -20.80
C VAL A 132 15.76 0.16 -20.40
N LYS A 133 16.92 -0.48 -20.12
CA LYS A 133 18.14 0.16 -19.60
C LYS A 133 17.88 1.00 -18.34
N ALA A 134 16.98 0.54 -17.47
CA ALA A 134 16.65 1.22 -16.23
C ALA A 134 17.64 0.88 -15.10
N THR A 135 17.74 1.79 -14.13
CA THR A 135 18.41 1.50 -12.86
C THR A 135 17.45 0.80 -11.92
N MET A 136 17.86 -0.35 -11.37
CA MET A 136 17.08 -1.12 -10.41
C MET A 136 17.61 -0.90 -8.99
N LEU A 137 16.73 -0.54 -8.06
CA LEU A 137 17.04 -0.51 -6.64
C LEU A 137 16.38 -1.70 -5.94
N LEU A 138 17.20 -2.55 -5.34
CA LEU A 138 16.76 -3.64 -4.48
C LEU A 138 16.67 -3.15 -3.04
N ALA A 139 15.48 -3.22 -2.46
CA ALA A 139 15.28 -3.12 -1.03
C ALA A 139 15.63 -4.47 -0.39
N SER A 140 16.90 -4.59 -0.02
CA SER A 140 17.41 -5.68 0.82
C SER A 140 17.14 -5.38 2.30
N THR A 141 17.68 -6.19 3.20
CA THR A 141 17.34 -6.19 4.62
C THR A 141 18.57 -6.45 5.48
N SER A 142 18.54 -6.01 6.75
CA SER A 142 19.53 -6.43 7.76
C SER A 142 19.51 -7.93 8.03
N GLU A 143 18.40 -8.65 7.73
CA GLU A 143 18.32 -10.10 7.94
C GLU A 143 19.31 -10.88 7.04
N VAL A 144 19.88 -10.28 5.99
CA VAL A 144 20.96 -10.92 5.21
C VAL A 144 22.21 -11.18 6.04
N TYR A 145 22.36 -10.49 7.17
CA TYR A 145 23.43 -10.72 8.14
C TYR A 145 23.11 -11.86 9.13
N GLY A 146 21.85 -12.28 9.23
CA GLY A 146 21.38 -13.34 10.12
C GLY A 146 21.59 -13.02 11.60
N ASP A 147 22.23 -13.95 12.31
CA ASP A 147 22.66 -13.79 13.70
C ASP A 147 24.15 -13.40 13.73
N PRO A 148 24.47 -12.10 13.60
CA PRO A 148 25.83 -11.64 13.35
C PRO A 148 26.76 -11.87 14.54
N GLU A 149 28.00 -12.27 14.24
CA GLU A 149 29.07 -12.44 15.23
C GLU A 149 29.88 -11.14 15.45
N VAL A 150 29.56 -10.09 14.68
CA VAL A 150 30.28 -8.80 14.68
C VAL A 150 29.28 -7.66 14.90
N HIS A 151 29.68 -6.66 15.70
CA HIS A 151 28.91 -5.46 15.96
C HIS A 151 29.79 -4.19 15.96
N PRO A 152 29.43 -3.11 15.23
CA PRO A 152 28.32 -3.01 14.27
C PRO A 152 28.54 -3.89 13.03
N GLN A 153 27.50 -4.12 12.22
CA GLN A 153 27.58 -4.98 11.03
C GLN A 153 28.01 -4.16 9.79
N PRO A 154 29.27 -4.28 9.30
CA PRO A 154 29.67 -3.61 8.07
C PRO A 154 29.11 -4.35 6.84
N GLU A 155 28.98 -3.66 5.70
CA GLU A 155 28.49 -4.26 4.46
C GLU A 155 29.40 -5.36 3.89
N SER A 156 30.68 -5.36 4.30
CA SER A 156 31.65 -6.42 3.99
C SER A 156 31.39 -7.73 4.74
N TYR A 157 30.58 -7.73 5.80
CA TYR A 157 30.23 -8.92 6.54
C TYR A 157 29.33 -9.84 5.72
N TRP A 158 29.66 -11.13 5.68
CA TRP A 158 28.96 -12.11 4.83
C TRP A 158 27.64 -12.61 5.41
N GLY A 159 27.42 -12.40 6.71
CA GLY A 159 26.26 -12.91 7.43
C GLY A 159 26.44 -14.32 7.97
N HIS A 160 25.77 -14.60 9.09
CA HIS A 160 25.68 -15.91 9.70
C HIS A 160 24.21 -16.31 9.73
N VAL A 161 23.77 -16.95 8.65
CA VAL A 161 22.35 -17.22 8.35
C VAL A 161 22.13 -18.73 8.27
N ASN A 162 21.05 -19.21 8.89
CA ASN A 162 20.64 -20.60 8.77
C ASN A 162 19.79 -20.81 7.49
N THR A 163 20.33 -21.58 6.54
CA THR A 163 19.73 -21.81 5.22
C THR A 163 18.47 -22.68 5.25
N ILE A 164 18.22 -23.43 6.31
CA ILE A 164 17.07 -24.34 6.46
C ILE A 164 16.14 -23.96 7.62
N GLY A 165 16.44 -22.87 8.32
CA GLY A 165 15.62 -22.38 9.43
C GLY A 165 14.22 -21.92 8.98
N PRO A 166 13.29 -21.72 9.92
CA PRO A 166 11.92 -21.29 9.59
C PRO A 166 11.85 -19.92 8.90
N ARG A 167 12.87 -19.08 9.09
CA ARG A 167 12.99 -17.75 8.46
C ARG A 167 13.77 -17.76 7.14
N SER A 168 14.41 -18.90 6.79
CA SER A 168 15.30 -18.96 5.63
C SER A 168 14.60 -18.61 4.32
N CYS A 169 13.28 -18.83 4.22
CA CYS A 169 12.50 -18.45 3.06
C CYS A 169 12.56 -16.94 2.72
N TYR A 170 12.74 -16.09 3.72
CA TYR A 170 12.93 -14.65 3.57
C TYR A 170 14.43 -14.30 3.47
N ASP A 171 15.24 -14.80 4.40
CA ASP A 171 16.66 -14.45 4.53
C ASP A 171 17.45 -14.87 3.28
N GLU A 172 17.35 -16.14 2.89
CA GLU A 172 17.97 -16.65 1.66
C GLU A 172 17.32 -16.06 0.42
N GLY A 173 16.01 -15.79 0.47
CA GLY A 173 15.29 -15.09 -0.59
C GLY A 173 15.90 -13.71 -0.91
N LYS A 174 16.29 -12.96 0.12
CA LYS A 174 16.94 -11.65 -0.04
C LYS A 174 18.41 -11.77 -0.42
N ARG A 175 19.15 -12.74 0.13
CA ARG A 175 20.54 -13.02 -0.25
C ARG A 175 20.69 -13.43 -1.71
N VAL A 176 19.81 -14.30 -2.20
CA VAL A 176 19.82 -14.68 -3.63
C VAL A 176 19.39 -13.52 -4.52
N ALA A 177 18.49 -12.64 -4.07
CA ALA A 177 18.15 -11.43 -4.80
C ALA A 177 19.34 -10.47 -4.96
N GLU A 178 20.15 -10.26 -3.90
CA GLU A 178 21.41 -9.49 -4.01
C GLU A 178 22.38 -10.15 -5.02
N SER A 179 22.51 -11.47 -4.94
CA SER A 179 23.38 -12.23 -5.86
C SER A 179 22.95 -12.08 -7.32
N LEU A 180 21.63 -12.13 -7.59
CA LEU A 180 21.06 -11.91 -8.92
C LEU A 180 21.34 -10.49 -9.43
N MET A 181 21.18 -9.47 -8.58
CA MET A 181 21.49 -8.08 -8.94
C MET A 181 22.94 -7.96 -9.41
N VAL A 182 23.89 -8.47 -8.62
CA VAL A 182 25.33 -8.42 -8.93
C VAL A 182 25.65 -9.22 -10.19
N ALA A 183 25.04 -10.39 -10.39
CA ALA A 183 25.24 -11.20 -11.59
C ALA A 183 24.78 -10.46 -12.86
N TYR A 184 23.62 -9.82 -12.83
CA TYR A 184 23.12 -9.02 -13.96
C TYR A 184 23.97 -7.77 -14.21
N ASN A 185 24.51 -7.14 -13.18
CA ASN A 185 25.45 -6.04 -13.35
C ASN A 185 26.75 -6.49 -14.02
N LYS A 186 27.33 -7.62 -13.58
CA LYS A 186 28.57 -8.14 -14.16
C LYS A 186 28.41 -8.63 -15.60
N GLN A 187 27.34 -9.37 -15.89
CA GLN A 187 27.13 -10.01 -17.19
C GLN A 187 26.49 -9.06 -18.21
N GLU A 188 25.48 -8.29 -17.79
CA GLU A 188 24.60 -7.53 -18.69
C GLU A 188 24.71 -6.02 -18.49
N ARG A 189 25.58 -5.57 -17.58
CA ARG A 189 25.82 -4.15 -17.24
C ARG A 189 24.55 -3.39 -16.84
N VAL A 190 23.59 -4.08 -16.23
CA VAL A 190 22.40 -3.45 -15.65
C VAL A 190 22.85 -2.54 -14.50
N SER A 191 22.36 -1.30 -14.49
CA SER A 191 22.62 -0.37 -13.38
C SER A 191 21.84 -0.83 -12.15
N ILE A 192 22.54 -1.17 -11.08
CA ILE A 192 21.96 -1.72 -9.85
C ILE A 192 22.29 -0.85 -8.65
N ARG A 193 21.39 -0.85 -7.66
CA ARG A 193 21.60 -0.27 -6.33
C ARG A 193 21.01 -1.23 -5.29
N ILE A 194 21.74 -1.52 -4.22
CA ILE A 194 21.30 -2.43 -3.16
C ILE A 194 21.27 -1.63 -1.86
N ALA A 195 20.12 -1.58 -1.21
CA ALA A 195 19.95 -0.93 0.09
C ALA A 195 19.60 -2.00 1.14
N ARG A 196 20.47 -2.23 2.12
CA ARG A 196 20.22 -3.15 3.24
C ARG A 196 19.51 -2.39 4.35
N ILE A 197 18.19 -2.56 4.41
CA ILE A 197 17.33 -1.79 5.30
C ILE A 197 17.22 -2.48 6.67
N PHE A 198 17.59 -1.76 7.73
CA PHE A 198 17.39 -2.17 9.12
C PHE A 198 15.94 -1.96 9.56
N ASN A 199 15.57 -2.42 10.76
CA ASN A 199 14.19 -2.35 11.25
C ASN A 199 13.61 -0.92 11.16
N THR A 200 12.47 -0.80 10.50
CA THR A 200 11.82 0.49 10.22
C THR A 200 10.48 0.61 10.92
N PHE A 201 10.14 1.78 11.46
CA PHE A 201 8.81 2.04 12.03
C PHE A 201 8.28 3.42 11.59
N GLY A 202 6.96 3.59 11.62
CA GLY A 202 6.32 4.85 11.24
C GLY A 202 4.81 4.75 10.95
N PRO A 203 4.18 5.88 10.56
CA PRO A 203 2.75 5.96 10.25
C PRO A 203 2.33 5.03 9.11
N ARG A 204 1.11 4.46 9.16
CA ARG A 204 0.57 3.45 8.22
C ARG A 204 1.20 2.05 8.30
N MET A 205 2.02 1.79 9.32
CA MET A 205 2.44 0.41 9.63
C MET A 205 1.20 -0.40 10.02
N HIS A 206 1.10 -1.64 9.53
CA HIS A 206 -0.06 -2.48 9.80
C HIS A 206 -0.16 -2.77 11.30
N MET A 207 -1.37 -2.74 11.87
CA MET A 207 -1.54 -2.92 13.32
C MET A 207 -1.09 -4.33 13.74
N ASN A 208 -1.46 -5.36 12.99
CA ASN A 208 -1.04 -6.74 13.25
C ASN A 208 0.23 -7.11 12.47
N ASP A 209 1.15 -6.17 12.29
CA ASP A 209 2.40 -6.44 11.57
C ASP A 209 3.31 -7.42 12.32
N GLY A 210 3.19 -7.53 13.65
CA GLY A 210 3.92 -8.51 14.45
C GLY A 210 5.37 -8.13 14.77
N ARG A 211 5.84 -6.94 14.33
CA ARG A 211 7.10 -6.34 14.80
C ARG A 211 6.94 -5.76 16.21
N VAL A 212 8.06 -5.70 16.94
CA VAL A 212 8.11 -5.33 18.37
C VAL A 212 7.50 -3.94 18.63
N VAL A 213 7.88 -2.93 17.83
CA VAL A 213 7.41 -1.55 18.01
C VAL A 213 5.89 -1.43 17.84
N SER A 214 5.29 -2.07 16.82
CA SER A 214 3.83 -2.07 16.64
C SER A 214 3.11 -2.77 17.78
N ASN A 215 3.61 -3.94 18.21
CA ASN A 215 2.97 -4.72 19.26
C ASN A 215 2.99 -3.98 20.60
N PHE A 216 4.10 -3.34 20.96
CA PHE A 216 4.19 -2.55 22.19
C PHE A 216 3.26 -1.34 22.16
N ILE A 217 3.19 -0.61 21.05
CA ILE A 217 2.28 0.53 20.90
C ILE A 217 0.83 0.07 21.05
N ILE A 218 0.42 -1.03 20.42
CA ILE A 218 -0.96 -1.54 20.50
C ILE A 218 -1.27 -2.08 21.89
N GLN A 219 -0.35 -2.81 22.52
CA GLN A 219 -0.53 -3.31 23.89
C GLN A 219 -0.70 -2.14 24.86
N ALA A 220 0.13 -1.10 24.76
CA ALA A 220 0.02 0.11 25.57
C ALA A 220 -1.31 0.85 25.32
N LEU A 221 -1.71 1.04 24.06
CA LEU A 221 -2.97 1.70 23.72
C LEU A 221 -4.21 0.92 24.18
N GLN A 222 -4.14 -0.41 24.23
CA GLN A 222 -5.22 -1.28 24.69
C GLN A 222 -5.19 -1.56 26.20
N GLY A 223 -4.25 -0.96 26.94
CA GLY A 223 -4.07 -1.23 28.37
C GLY A 223 -3.69 -2.68 28.69
N LYS A 224 -3.13 -3.41 27.71
CA LYS A 224 -2.68 -4.80 27.87
C LYS A 224 -1.23 -4.83 28.39
N PRO A 225 -0.84 -5.86 29.16
CA PRO A 225 0.54 -6.01 29.60
C PRO A 225 1.48 -6.15 28.40
N ILE A 226 2.60 -5.42 28.44
CA ILE A 226 3.62 -5.43 27.40
C ILE A 226 4.35 -6.77 27.45
N THR A 227 4.32 -7.52 26.35
CA THR A 227 4.93 -8.86 26.29
C THR A 227 6.40 -8.74 25.91
N VAL A 228 7.30 -8.92 26.88
CA VAL A 228 8.75 -8.94 26.67
C VAL A 228 9.25 -10.37 26.89
N GLY A 229 10.02 -10.92 25.95
CA GLY A 229 10.67 -12.23 26.12
C GLY A 229 11.85 -12.16 27.09
N GLU A 230 12.31 -13.31 27.61
CA GLU A 230 13.42 -13.39 28.59
C GLU A 230 14.75 -12.80 28.10
N PHE A 231 14.93 -12.63 26.78
CA PHE A 231 16.12 -12.03 26.17
C PHE A 231 15.69 -10.88 25.25
N ILE A 232 16.20 -9.67 25.49
CA ILE A 232 16.01 -8.51 24.61
C ILE A 232 17.29 -8.33 23.78
N PRO A 233 17.37 -8.86 22.55
CA PRO A 233 18.48 -8.51 21.67
C PRO A 233 18.42 -7.01 21.33
N TYR A 234 19.58 -6.37 21.24
CA TYR A 234 19.67 -4.98 20.79
C TYR A 234 19.22 -4.87 19.34
N CYS A 235 18.16 -4.09 19.10
CA CYS A 235 17.63 -3.81 17.76
C CYS A 235 17.75 -2.31 17.45
N VAL A 236 18.34 -1.97 16.31
CA VAL A 236 18.38 -0.59 15.80
C VAL A 236 17.13 -0.34 14.97
N TYR A 237 16.41 0.74 15.28
CA TYR A 237 15.20 1.17 14.58
C TYR A 237 15.42 2.51 13.89
N PHE A 238 15.11 2.58 12.60
CA PHE A 238 15.12 3.83 11.82
C PHE A 238 13.69 4.33 11.61
N PHE A 239 13.53 5.65 11.69
CA PHE A 239 12.24 6.27 11.40
C PHE A 239 12.03 6.38 9.89
N LEU A 240 10.81 6.10 9.43
CA LEU A 240 10.46 6.01 8.01
C LEU A 240 10.91 7.22 7.16
N HIS A 241 10.91 8.42 7.74
CA HIS A 241 11.33 9.64 7.04
C HIS A 241 12.81 9.60 6.59
N GLU A 242 13.69 9.01 7.40
CA GLU A 242 15.13 8.93 7.13
C GLU A 242 15.44 7.98 5.97
N ILE A 243 14.72 6.86 5.89
CA ILE A 243 14.90 5.85 4.84
C ILE A 243 14.44 6.36 3.47
N HIS A 244 13.39 7.18 3.43
CA HIS A 244 12.98 7.80 2.17
C HIS A 244 14.00 8.83 1.66
N GLN A 245 14.64 9.58 2.55
CA GLN A 245 15.72 10.48 2.14
C GLN A 245 16.89 9.69 1.56
N ILE A 246 17.28 8.60 2.20
CA ILE A 246 18.37 7.71 1.74
C ILE A 246 18.01 7.04 0.40
N SER A 247 16.79 6.53 0.25
CA SER A 247 16.34 5.86 -0.98
C SER A 247 16.25 6.83 -2.17
N CYS A 248 15.72 8.04 -1.95
CA CYS A 248 15.70 9.09 -2.96
C CYS A 248 17.12 9.56 -3.30
N TRP A 249 18.00 9.72 -2.33
CA TRP A 249 19.40 10.10 -2.55
C TRP A 249 20.14 9.05 -3.37
N LEU A 250 20.01 7.78 -2.96
CA LEU A 250 20.55 6.63 -3.67
C LEU A 250 20.02 6.53 -5.09
N CYS A 251 18.77 6.89 -5.42
CA CYS A 251 18.19 6.74 -6.75
C CYS A 251 18.29 7.96 -7.66
N ILE A 252 18.19 9.16 -7.10
CA ILE A 252 18.06 10.39 -7.87
C ILE A 252 19.42 11.03 -8.09
N GLY A 253 20.38 10.86 -7.17
CA GLY A 253 21.69 11.51 -7.22
C GLY A 253 21.50 13.02 -7.20
N PHE A 254 21.51 13.61 -6.01
CA PHE A 254 21.75 15.06 -5.89
C PHE A 254 23.25 15.30 -5.88
#